data_AF-A0A382GTC5-F1
#
_entry.id   AF-A0A382GTC5-F1
#
_cell.length_a   1.000
_cell.length_b   1.000
_cell.length_c   1.000
_cell.angle_alpha   90.00
_cell.angle_beta   90.00
_cell.angle_gamma   90.00
#
_symmetry.space_group_name_H-M   'P 1'
#
loop_
_entity.id
_entity.type
_entity.pdbx_description
1 polymer ?
#
loop_
_entity_poly.entity_id
_entity_poly.type
_entity_poly.pdbx_seq_one_letter_code
_entity_poly.pdbx_strand_id
1 'polypeptide(L)'
;MLLQGCATLERLAGQSATLGPAKGSLIIVGGGGMPKVIFDRFFQAAGGRDAKLVVVPTAGSGAEYDESTSSVKMFKKAGATNVHLLHTRDPKMADSDEFIAILRDARAVWFGGGRQWRLADAYLGTKTEAAFHDVLKRGGVIGGSSAGAT
;
A
#
# COMPACT_ATOMS: atom_id res chain seq x y z
N MET A 1 43.81 44.81 -16.36
CA MET A 1 42.45 44.80 -16.93
C MET A 1 42.13 43.34 -17.27
N LEU A 2 40.94 42.89 -16.85
CA LEU A 2 40.31 41.55 -16.89
C LEU A 2 40.81 40.56 -17.97
N LEU A 3 40.83 39.24 -17.77
CA LEU A 3 39.63 38.40 -17.65
C LEU A 3 39.80 37.13 -16.80
N GLN A 4 38.79 36.91 -15.94
CA GLN A 4 38.35 35.62 -15.40
C GLN A 4 37.63 34.77 -16.47
N GLY A 5 37.46 33.47 -16.21
CA GLY A 5 36.49 32.61 -16.89
C GLY A 5 36.71 31.14 -16.47
N CYS A 6 36.44 30.77 -15.22
CA CYS A 6 35.15 30.29 -14.74
C CYS A 6 34.75 28.95 -15.40
N ALA A 7 35.17 27.84 -14.80
CA ALA A 7 34.62 26.53 -15.10
C ALA A 7 33.15 26.52 -14.69
N THR A 8 32.25 26.46 -15.68
CA THR A 8 30.82 26.26 -15.45
C THR A 8 30.59 24.83 -14.99
N LEU A 9 30.21 24.68 -13.73
CA LEU A 9 29.48 23.50 -13.24
C LEU A 9 28.21 23.38 -14.08
N GLU A 10 28.20 22.47 -15.05
CA GLU A 10 26.98 22.04 -15.69
C GLU A 10 26.11 21.34 -14.64
N ARG A 11 25.06 22.04 -14.26
CA ARG A 11 23.99 21.60 -13.39
C ARG A 11 23.33 20.39 -14.04
N LEU A 12 23.43 19.22 -13.40
CA LEU A 12 22.59 18.05 -13.67
C LEU A 12 21.14 18.42 -13.37
N ALA A 13 20.46 19.05 -14.32
CA ALA A 13 19.02 19.24 -14.30
C ALA A 13 18.37 18.05 -15.00
N GLY A 14 17.47 17.33 -14.32
CA GLY A 14 16.49 16.50 -15.02
C GLY A 14 16.18 15.11 -14.50
N GLN A 15 16.37 14.80 -13.21
CA GLN A 15 15.53 13.75 -12.61
C GLN A 15 14.35 14.43 -11.92
N SER A 16 13.15 14.27 -12.48
CA SER A 16 11.92 14.58 -11.76
C SER A 16 11.88 13.66 -10.56
N ALA A 17 12.31 14.14 -9.39
CA ALA A 17 12.17 13.41 -8.16
C ALA A 17 10.66 13.20 -7.95
N THR A 18 10.20 11.96 -8.04
CA THR A 18 8.83 11.62 -7.68
C THR A 18 8.71 11.87 -6.18
N LEU A 19 8.01 12.94 -5.81
CA LEU A 19 7.70 13.19 -4.42
C LEU A 19 6.72 12.11 -3.97
N GLY A 20 7.09 11.36 -2.93
CA GLY A 20 6.17 10.45 -2.26
C GLY A 20 4.96 11.21 -1.68
N PRO A 21 3.99 10.50 -1.08
CA PRO A 21 2.81 11.16 -0.52
C PRO A 21 3.24 12.16 0.56
N ALA A 22 2.58 13.33 0.59
CA ALA A 22 2.90 14.39 1.56
C ALA A 22 2.75 13.93 3.03
N LYS A 23 1.93 12.90 3.26
CA LYS A 23 1.74 12.20 4.54
C LYS A 23 1.68 10.70 4.29
N GLY A 24 2.06 9.94 5.31
CA GLY A 24 2.02 8.47 5.26
C GLY A 24 3.24 7.88 4.55
N SER A 25 3.16 6.61 4.22
CA SER A 25 4.28 5.88 3.61
C SER A 25 3.82 4.87 2.58
N LEU A 26 4.62 4.70 1.54
CA LEU A 26 4.46 3.63 0.55
C LEU A 26 5.59 2.61 0.72
N ILE A 27 5.24 1.32 0.77
CA ILE A 27 6.21 0.22 0.82
C ILE A 27 5.94 -0.72 -0.36
N ILE A 28 6.79 -0.64 -1.37
CA ILE A 28 6.63 -1.33 -2.64
C ILE A 28 7.56 -2.54 -2.67
N VAL A 29 7.01 -3.75 -2.78
CA VAL A 29 7.77 -5.01 -2.79
C VAL A 29 7.61 -5.70 -4.14
N GLY A 30 8.71 -6.00 -4.84
CA GLY A 30 8.66 -6.62 -6.17
C GLY A 30 8.15 -8.07 -6.20
N GLY A 31 8.11 -8.75 -5.05
CA GLY A 31 7.79 -10.17 -4.92
C GLY A 31 8.89 -10.92 -4.16
N GLY A 32 8.71 -12.23 -3.95
CA GLY A 32 9.74 -13.07 -3.31
C GLY A 32 9.79 -13.01 -1.78
N GLY A 33 8.85 -12.33 -1.14
CA GLY A 33 8.75 -12.21 0.31
C GLY A 33 9.32 -10.90 0.85
N MET A 34 9.31 -10.76 2.17
CA MET A 34 9.70 -9.51 2.84
C MET A 34 10.65 -9.83 4.00
N PRO A 35 11.87 -9.26 4.04
CA PRO A 35 12.78 -9.48 5.15
C PRO A 35 12.29 -8.73 6.41
N LYS A 36 12.75 -9.17 7.58
CA LYS A 36 12.32 -8.62 8.89
C LYS A 36 12.39 -7.08 8.95
N VAL A 37 13.45 -6.50 8.39
CA VAL A 37 13.65 -5.04 8.39
C VAL A 37 12.50 -4.30 7.70
N ILE A 38 11.92 -4.85 6.62
CA ILE A 38 10.81 -4.20 5.92
C ILE A 38 9.51 -4.38 6.71
N PHE A 39 9.29 -5.53 7.37
CA PHE A 39 8.17 -5.68 8.32
C PHE A 39 8.25 -4.64 9.45
N ASP A 40 9.42 -4.48 10.05
CA ASP A 40 9.60 -3.52 11.16
C ASP A 40 9.34 -2.08 10.69
N ARG A 41 9.77 -1.71 9.48
CA ARG A 41 9.47 -0.40 8.88
C ARG A 41 7.97 -0.24 8.57
N PHE A 42 7.32 -1.28 8.05
CA PHE A 42 5.88 -1.27 7.81
C PHE A 42 5.11 -1.05 9.11
N PHE A 43 5.42 -1.78 10.17
CA PHE A 43 4.77 -1.60 11.47
C PHE A 43 5.09 -0.24 12.11
N GLN A 44 6.33 0.25 11.98
CA GLN A 44 6.70 1.59 12.43
C GLN A 44 5.84 2.66 11.73
N ALA A 45 5.67 2.56 10.41
CA ALA A 45 4.86 3.49 9.63
C ALA A 45 3.35 3.37 9.93
N ALA A 46 2.88 2.17 10.28
CA ALA A 46 1.51 1.94 10.75
C ALA A 46 1.24 2.52 12.15
N GLY A 47 2.29 2.83 12.92
CA GLY A 47 2.20 3.29 14.31
C GLY A 47 2.25 2.18 15.35
N GLY A 48 2.58 0.95 14.96
CA GLY A 48 2.65 -0.20 15.87
C GLY A 48 2.30 -1.52 15.21
N ARG A 49 2.39 -2.60 15.99
CA ARG A 49 2.03 -3.97 15.58
C ARG A 49 0.56 -4.28 15.83
N ASP A 50 -0.07 -3.51 16.70
CA ASP A 50 -1.48 -3.46 17.06
C ASP A 50 -2.30 -2.52 16.18
N ALA A 51 -1.64 -1.70 15.37
CA ALA A 51 -2.26 -0.87 14.36
C ALA A 51 -3.17 -1.70 13.44
N LYS A 52 -4.36 -1.18 13.15
CA LYS A 52 -5.34 -1.84 12.28
C LYS A 52 -4.79 -2.00 10.87
N LEU A 53 -4.48 -3.25 10.50
CA LEU A 53 -4.00 -3.65 9.18
C LEU A 53 -5.14 -4.29 8.39
N VAL A 54 -5.44 -3.74 7.22
CA VAL A 54 -6.38 -4.32 6.27
C VAL A 54 -5.61 -4.97 5.11
N VAL A 55 -5.77 -6.28 4.93
CA VAL A 55 -5.20 -7.05 3.82
C VAL A 55 -6.21 -7.12 2.68
N VAL A 56 -5.77 -6.77 1.48
CA VAL A 56 -6.55 -6.76 0.23
C VAL A 56 -5.96 -7.81 -0.73
N PRO A 57 -6.47 -9.04 -0.74
CA PRO A 57 -5.92 -10.14 -1.55
C PRO A 57 -6.49 -10.20 -2.98
N THR A 58 -7.28 -9.21 -3.39
CA THR A 58 -8.12 -9.20 -4.61
C THR A 58 -7.36 -9.48 -5.92
N ALA A 59 -6.06 -9.16 -6.00
CA ALA A 59 -5.22 -9.55 -7.13
C ALA A 59 -5.15 -11.09 -7.34
N GLY A 60 -5.28 -11.87 -6.26
CA GLY A 60 -5.27 -13.33 -6.27
C GLY A 60 -6.47 -13.95 -7.02
N SER A 61 -6.40 -15.25 -7.28
CA SER A 61 -7.43 -16.01 -8.01
C SER A 61 -8.54 -16.59 -7.14
N GLY A 62 -8.43 -16.55 -5.81
CA GLY A 62 -9.47 -17.03 -4.90
C GLY A 62 -10.79 -16.29 -5.13
N ALA A 63 -11.92 -17.01 -5.07
CA ALA A 63 -13.24 -16.41 -5.02
C ALA A 63 -13.52 -15.80 -3.64
N GLU A 64 -13.11 -16.53 -2.61
CA GLU A 64 -13.25 -16.17 -1.20
C GLU A 64 -11.87 -16.12 -0.53
N TYR A 65 -11.77 -15.34 0.54
CA TYR A 65 -10.56 -15.21 1.35
C TYR A 65 -10.93 -15.19 2.83
N ASP A 66 -10.11 -15.85 3.63
CA ASP A 66 -10.29 -15.95 5.08
C ASP A 66 -8.93 -15.82 5.79
N GLU A 67 -8.90 -16.12 7.09
CA GLU A 67 -7.67 -16.08 7.89
C GLU A 67 -6.54 -16.97 7.36
N SER A 68 -6.86 -17.94 6.50
CA SER A 68 -5.88 -18.82 5.87
C SER A 68 -5.10 -18.15 4.73
N THR A 69 -5.53 -16.97 4.29
CA THR A 69 -4.88 -16.14 3.25
C THR A 69 -3.39 -15.92 3.57
N SER A 70 -2.53 -16.15 2.57
CA SER A 70 -1.07 -16.13 2.74
C SER A 70 -0.54 -14.83 3.32
N SER A 71 -1.05 -13.68 2.87
CA SER A 71 -0.65 -12.36 3.39
C SER A 71 -1.11 -12.16 4.84
N VAL A 72 -2.29 -12.64 5.22
CA VAL A 72 -2.77 -12.59 6.62
C VAL A 72 -1.85 -13.40 7.53
N LYS A 73 -1.58 -14.66 7.16
CA LYS A 73 -0.64 -15.53 7.89
C LYS A 73 0.75 -14.92 8.00
N MET A 74 1.22 -14.31 6.92
CA MET A 74 2.52 -13.63 6.86
C MET A 74 2.61 -12.50 7.89
N PHE A 75 1.63 -11.59 7.93
CA PHE A 75 1.64 -10.48 8.90
C PHE A 75 1.41 -10.94 10.34
N LYS A 76 0.51 -11.91 10.58
CA LYS A 76 0.33 -12.51 11.91
C LYS A 76 1.64 -13.16 12.40
N LYS A 77 2.32 -13.95 11.55
CA LYS A 77 3.64 -14.55 11.86
C LYS A 77 4.72 -13.49 12.09
N ALA A 78 4.65 -12.38 11.35
CA ALA A 78 5.55 -11.27 11.54
C ALA A 78 5.26 -10.47 12.81
N GLY A 79 4.14 -10.73 13.51
CA GLY A 79 3.77 -10.20 14.82
C GLY A 79 2.73 -9.09 14.82
N ALA A 80 1.90 -8.98 13.77
CA ALA A 80 0.72 -8.12 13.77
C ALA A 80 -0.42 -8.75 14.58
N THR A 81 -1.12 -7.97 15.39
CA THR A 81 -2.19 -8.49 16.27
C THR A 81 -3.60 -8.08 15.84
N ASN A 82 -3.73 -7.08 14.96
CA ASN A 82 -5.01 -6.54 14.50
C ASN A 82 -5.11 -6.56 12.97
N VAL A 83 -5.38 -7.75 12.42
CA VAL A 83 -5.36 -8.01 10.97
C VAL A 83 -6.76 -8.33 10.48
N HIS A 84 -7.21 -7.58 9.48
CA HIS A 84 -8.50 -7.76 8.83
C HIS A 84 -8.34 -8.03 7.33
N LEU A 85 -9.42 -8.51 6.72
CA LEU A 85 -9.52 -8.73 5.28
C LEU A 85 -10.54 -7.78 4.67
N LEU A 86 -10.25 -7.33 3.45
CA LEU A 86 -11.19 -6.62 2.60
C LEU A 86 -11.09 -7.19 1.18
N HIS A 87 -12.18 -7.78 0.70
CA HIS A 87 -12.24 -8.35 -0.63
C HIS A 87 -13.64 -8.20 -1.23
N THR A 88 -13.70 -7.79 -2.49
CA THR A 88 -14.84 -7.98 -3.39
C THR A 88 -14.32 -7.90 -4.82
N ARG A 89 -15.09 -8.45 -5.76
CA ARG A 89 -14.93 -8.22 -7.21
C ARG A 89 -16.10 -7.45 -7.82
N ASP A 90 -17.08 -7.06 -7.01
CA ASP A 90 -18.21 -6.26 -7.44
C ASP A 90 -17.92 -4.77 -7.19
N PRO A 91 -17.77 -3.95 -8.25
CA PRO A 91 -17.53 -2.51 -8.10
C PRO A 91 -18.64 -1.78 -7.35
N LYS A 92 -19.90 -2.26 -7.43
CA LYS A 92 -21.02 -1.64 -6.68
C LYS A 92 -20.87 -1.85 -5.18
N MET A 93 -20.43 -3.04 -4.78
CA MET A 93 -20.10 -3.32 -3.38
C MET A 93 -18.89 -2.50 -2.93
N ALA A 94 -17.86 -2.39 -3.77
CA ALA A 94 -16.68 -1.57 -3.49
C ALA A 94 -17.01 -0.06 -3.34
N ASP A 95 -18.14 0.38 -3.88
CA ASP A 95 -18.62 1.76 -3.79
C ASP A 95 -19.62 2.01 -2.62
N SER A 96 -19.86 1.01 -1.76
CA SER A 96 -20.78 1.14 -0.63
C SER A 96 -20.11 1.64 0.65
N ASP A 97 -20.87 2.34 1.49
CA ASP A 97 -20.36 2.91 2.75
C ASP A 97 -20.06 1.82 3.79
N GLU A 98 -20.81 0.72 3.75
CA GLU A 98 -20.64 -0.46 4.59
C GLU A 98 -19.32 -1.16 4.27
N PHE A 99 -19.01 -1.31 2.98
CA PHE A 99 -17.80 -2.01 2.54
C PHE A 99 -16.54 -1.22 2.94
N ILE A 100 -16.54 0.09 2.78
CA ILE A 100 -15.39 0.93 3.13
C ILE A 100 -15.25 1.18 4.64
N ALA A 101 -16.24 0.80 5.46
CA ALA A 101 -16.26 1.13 6.88
C ALA A 101 -15.00 0.65 7.61
N ILE A 102 -14.45 -0.51 7.22
CA ILE A 102 -13.25 -1.09 7.82
C ILE A 102 -11.98 -0.26 7.58
N LEU A 103 -11.97 0.59 6.54
CA LEU A 103 -10.83 1.42 6.16
C LEU A 103 -10.78 2.76 6.91
N ARG A 104 -11.89 3.20 7.54
CA ARG A 104 -12.03 4.55 8.12
C ARG A 104 -10.99 4.87 9.22
N ASP A 105 -10.63 3.86 9.99
CA ASP A 105 -9.65 3.88 11.09
C ASP A 105 -8.41 3.02 10.80
N ALA A 106 -8.30 2.45 9.59
CA ALA A 106 -7.14 1.68 9.20
C ALA A 106 -5.88 2.55 9.21
N ARG A 107 -4.80 2.02 9.79
CA ARG A 107 -3.48 2.66 9.79
C ARG A 107 -2.53 2.00 8.81
N ALA A 108 -2.86 0.79 8.36
CA ALA A 108 -2.10 0.06 7.37
C ALA A 108 -3.01 -0.67 6.37
N VAL A 109 -2.64 -0.66 5.09
CA VAL A 109 -3.24 -1.47 4.04
C VAL A 109 -2.15 -2.27 3.33
N TRP A 110 -2.44 -3.53 3.02
CA TRP A 110 -1.54 -4.38 2.24
C TRP A 110 -2.24 -5.02 1.05
N PHE A 111 -1.73 -4.76 -0.16
CA PHE A 111 -2.18 -5.40 -1.39
C PHE A 111 -1.38 -6.68 -1.68
N GLY A 112 -2.08 -7.82 -1.73
CA GLY A 112 -1.50 -9.09 -2.13
C GLY A 112 -1.10 -9.14 -3.61
N GLY A 113 -0.29 -10.14 -3.98
CA GLY A 113 0.09 -10.39 -5.37
C GLY A 113 -0.97 -11.16 -6.18
N GLY A 114 -0.77 -11.25 -7.50
CA GLY A 114 -1.68 -11.91 -8.43
C GLY A 114 -1.74 -11.20 -9.79
N ARG A 115 -2.93 -10.77 -10.21
CA ARG A 115 -3.16 -10.00 -11.44
C ARG A 115 -3.64 -8.60 -11.10
N GLN A 116 -2.84 -7.58 -11.42
CA GLN A 116 -3.05 -6.20 -10.99
C GLN A 116 -4.36 -5.59 -11.51
N TRP A 117 -4.80 -5.97 -12.72
CA TRP A 117 -6.06 -5.48 -13.27
C TRP A 117 -7.27 -5.89 -12.44
N ARG A 118 -7.21 -6.99 -11.65
CA ARG A 118 -8.32 -7.34 -10.74
C ARG A 118 -8.50 -6.33 -9.61
N LEU A 119 -7.45 -5.61 -9.22
CA LEU A 119 -7.55 -4.51 -8.26
C LEU A 119 -8.19 -3.30 -8.94
N ALA A 120 -7.74 -2.96 -10.15
CA ALA A 120 -8.30 -1.84 -10.92
C ALA A 120 -9.79 -2.08 -11.23
N ASP A 121 -10.13 -3.25 -11.78
CA ASP A 121 -11.50 -3.64 -12.10
C ASP A 121 -12.43 -3.55 -10.88
N ALA A 122 -11.94 -3.90 -9.68
CA ALA A 122 -12.74 -3.92 -8.46
C ALA A 122 -12.87 -2.55 -7.78
N TYR A 123 -11.82 -1.71 -7.81
CA TYR A 123 -11.71 -0.57 -6.91
C TYR A 123 -11.52 0.79 -7.59
N LEU A 124 -11.03 0.83 -8.84
CA LEU A 124 -10.79 2.09 -9.54
C LEU A 124 -12.09 2.89 -9.71
N GLY A 125 -12.07 4.17 -9.33
CA GLY A 125 -13.21 5.06 -9.39
C GLY A 125 -14.26 4.84 -8.29
N THR A 126 -13.98 3.99 -7.30
CA THR A 126 -14.92 3.70 -6.19
C THR A 126 -14.54 4.44 -4.91
N LYS A 127 -15.46 4.52 -3.96
CA LYS A 127 -15.19 4.95 -2.59
C LYS A 127 -14.06 4.14 -1.92
N THR A 128 -13.85 2.88 -2.30
CA THR A 128 -12.75 2.07 -1.76
C THR A 128 -11.39 2.61 -2.17
N GLU A 129 -11.21 3.04 -3.42
CA GLU A 129 -9.98 3.71 -3.87
C GLU A 129 -9.75 5.00 -3.07
N ALA A 130 -10.78 5.84 -2.93
CA ALA A 130 -10.70 7.07 -2.14
C ALA A 130 -10.30 6.76 -0.68
N ALA A 131 -10.89 5.72 -0.09
CA ALA A 131 -10.58 5.29 1.27
C ALA A 131 -9.14 4.78 1.44
N PHE A 132 -8.57 4.09 0.43
CA PHE A 132 -7.14 3.77 0.43
C PHE A 132 -6.30 5.04 0.46
N HIS A 133 -6.55 6.01 -0.41
CA HIS A 133 -5.82 7.28 -0.38
C HIS A 133 -5.96 8.00 0.98
N ASP A 134 -7.11 7.91 1.62
CA ASP A 134 -7.34 8.50 2.93
C ASP A 134 -6.48 7.88 4.04
N VAL A 135 -6.06 6.61 3.90
CA VAL A 135 -5.06 6.00 4.80
C VAL A 135 -3.73 6.74 4.72
N LEU A 136 -3.28 7.12 3.52
CA LEU A 136 -2.06 7.92 3.36
C LEU A 136 -2.23 9.34 3.88
N LYS A 137 -3.36 10.00 3.56
CA LYS A 137 -3.64 11.38 4.00
C LYS A 137 -3.65 11.52 5.53
N ARG A 138 -4.05 10.48 6.26
CA ARG A 138 -4.01 10.43 7.74
C ARG A 138 -2.68 9.93 8.32
N GLY A 139 -1.67 9.74 7.50
CA GLY A 139 -0.33 9.33 7.95
C GLY A 139 -0.18 7.83 8.22
N GLY A 140 -1.00 6.99 7.57
CA GLY A 140 -0.85 5.53 7.58
C GLY A 140 0.10 5.03 6.49
N VAL A 141 0.22 3.72 6.39
CA VAL A 141 1.07 3.03 5.40
C VAL A 141 0.23 2.23 4.41
N ILE A 142 0.59 2.29 3.14
CA ILE A 142 0.13 1.35 2.13
C ILE A 142 1.34 0.57 1.62
N GLY A 143 1.22 -0.74 1.56
CA GLY A 143 2.20 -1.57 0.88
C GLY A 143 1.57 -2.58 -0.06
N GLY A 144 2.39 -3.16 -0.91
CA GLY A 144 1.95 -4.20 -1.82
C GLY A 144 3.09 -5.04 -2.36
N SER A 145 2.75 -6.24 -2.81
CA SER A 145 3.71 -7.18 -3.39
C SER A 145 3.34 -7.55 -4.83
N SER A 146 4.32 -7.52 -5.74
CA SER A 146 4.16 -7.91 -7.14
C SER A 146 3.01 -7.11 -7.80
N ALA A 147 1.91 -7.76 -8.18
CA ALA A 147 0.73 -7.07 -8.70
C ALA A 147 0.16 -6.00 -7.76
N GLY A 148 0.25 -6.18 -6.44
CA GLY A 148 -0.19 -5.16 -5.47
C GLY A 148 0.73 -3.93 -5.39
N ALA A 149 1.89 -3.99 -6.05
CA ALA A 149 2.87 -2.91 -6.11
C ALA A 149 2.81 -2.13 -7.44
N THR A 150 1.90 -2.48 -8.36
CA THR A 150 1.71 -1.88 -9.69
C THR A 150 0.33 -1.25 -9.78
#